data_AF-A0A2J6Q5U7-F1
#
_entry.id   AF-A0A2J6Q5U7-F1
#
_cell.length_a   1.000
_cell.length_b   1.000
_cell.length_c   1.000
_cell.angle_alpha   90.00
_cell.angle_beta   90.00
_cell.angle_gamma   90.00
#
_symmetry.space_group_name_H-M   'P 1'
#
loop_
_entity.id
_entity.type
_entity.pdbx_description
1 polymer ?
#
loop_
_entity_poly.entity_id
_entity_poly.type
_entity_poly.pdbx_seq_one_letter_code
_entity_poly.pdbx_strand_id
1 'polypeptide(L)'
;MVSFTKTIASALACVGVVTATNLHVNNGCVIANNNALCASDGTLAVFGQTQIFACISQEGSQTFANCEFNQVIPTNWGDAYFGADNCVYSAGSNPIQVGCSVPISAMPVPNPY
;
A
#
# COMPACT_ATOMS: atom_id res chain seq x y z
N MET A 1 -41.04 -45.78 18.42
CA MET A 1 -39.84 -45.02 18.84
C MET A 1 -38.66 -45.92 18.51
N VAL A 2 -37.61 -45.53 17.77
CA VAL A 2 -36.66 -44.46 18.09
C VAL A 2 -35.98 -43.94 16.81
N SER A 3 -35.80 -42.61 16.81
CA SER A 3 -34.85 -41.72 16.13
C SER A 3 -34.30 -41.99 14.73
N PHE A 4 -34.62 -41.04 13.86
CA PHE A 4 -33.78 -40.60 12.74
C PHE A 4 -32.59 -39.81 13.27
N THR A 5 -31.36 -40.33 13.13
CA THR A 5 -30.14 -39.56 13.40
C THR A 5 -29.74 -38.85 12.11
N LYS A 6 -30.08 -37.55 12.00
CA LYS A 6 -29.58 -36.69 10.93
C LYS A 6 -28.17 -36.22 11.28
N THR A 7 -27.18 -36.72 10.55
CA THR A 7 -25.80 -36.22 10.61
C THR A 7 -25.74 -34.84 9.96
N ILE A 8 -25.59 -33.78 10.75
CA ILE A 8 -25.31 -32.43 10.25
C ILE A 8 -23.79 -32.34 10.09
N ALA A 9 -23.31 -32.46 8.86
CA ALA A 9 -21.91 -32.17 8.54
C ALA A 9 -21.71 -30.65 8.53
N SER A 10 -20.96 -30.15 9.49
CA SER A 10 -20.50 -28.76 9.56
C SER A 10 -19.50 -28.48 8.43
N ALA A 11 -19.90 -27.67 7.46
CA ALA A 11 -19.00 -27.14 6.45
C ALA A 11 -18.06 -26.10 7.09
N LEU A 12 -16.78 -26.46 7.23
CA LEU A 12 -15.72 -25.50 7.53
C LEU A 12 -15.55 -24.60 6.30
N ALA A 13 -16.06 -23.38 6.38
CA ALA A 13 -15.75 -22.34 5.40
C ALA A 13 -14.30 -21.90 5.60
N CYS A 14 -13.44 -22.11 4.60
CA CYS A 14 -12.11 -21.51 4.54
C CYS A 14 -12.28 -19.99 4.38
N VAL A 15 -12.31 -19.26 5.50
CA VAL A 15 -12.16 -17.82 5.49
C VAL A 15 -10.69 -17.55 5.18
N GLY A 16 -10.37 -17.33 3.90
CA GLY A 16 -9.02 -16.91 3.50
C GLY A 16 -8.70 -15.61 4.21
N VAL A 17 -7.67 -15.61 5.07
CA VAL A 17 -7.17 -14.40 5.72
C VAL A 17 -6.49 -13.58 4.64
N VAL A 18 -7.16 -12.55 4.14
CA VAL A 18 -6.52 -11.55 3.27
C VAL A 18 -5.60 -10.75 4.17
N THR A 19 -4.29 -11.01 4.10
CA THR A 19 -3.29 -10.20 4.80
C THR A 19 -3.00 -8.96 3.96
N ALA A 20 -2.90 -7.81 4.63
CA ALA A 20 -2.54 -6.53 4.04
C ALA A 20 -1.37 -5.95 4.81
N THR A 21 -0.55 -5.16 4.13
CA THR A 21 0.47 -4.34 4.78
C THR A 21 -0.02 -2.90 4.82
N ASN A 22 0.14 -2.23 5.96
CA ASN A 22 -0.20 -0.83 6.11
C ASN A 22 0.98 0.01 5.60
N LEU A 23 0.76 0.73 4.51
CA LEU A 23 1.72 1.69 3.98
C LEU A 23 1.59 3.02 4.72
N HIS A 24 2.73 3.50 5.20
CA HIS A 24 2.94 4.82 5.81
C HIS A 24 3.83 5.65 4.89
N VAL A 25 3.72 6.98 4.98
CA VAL A 25 4.57 7.92 4.25
C VAL A 25 5.34 8.75 5.27
N ASN A 26 6.66 8.83 5.16
CA ASN A 26 7.48 9.54 6.14
C ASN A 26 7.58 11.04 5.86
N ASN A 27 7.45 11.45 4.60
CA ASN A 27 7.56 12.84 4.20
C ASN A 27 6.76 13.13 2.93
N GLY A 28 6.15 14.31 2.87
CA GLY A 28 5.37 14.77 1.72
C GLY A 28 4.08 13.96 1.51
N CYS A 29 3.61 13.95 0.27
CA CYS A 29 2.44 13.21 -0.16
C CYS A 29 2.75 12.37 -1.39
N VAL A 30 2.08 11.22 -1.49
CA VAL A 30 2.15 10.31 -2.64
C VAL A 30 0.74 9.91 -3.07
N ILE A 31 0.61 9.40 -4.29
CA ILE A 31 -0.59 8.70 -4.74
C ILE A 31 -0.29 7.21 -4.80
N ALA A 32 -0.81 6.44 -3.84
CA ALA A 32 -0.63 5.00 -3.75
C ALA A 32 -1.92 4.28 -4.19
N ASN A 33 -1.85 3.43 -5.22
CA ASN A 33 -3.02 2.72 -5.79
C ASN A 33 -4.23 3.64 -6.02
N ASN A 34 -4.01 4.82 -6.62
CA ASN A 34 -5.00 5.87 -6.85
C ASN A 34 -5.57 6.57 -5.59
N ASN A 35 -5.01 6.34 -4.40
CA ASN A 35 -5.39 7.05 -3.18
C ASN A 35 -4.26 8.01 -2.76
N ALA A 36 -4.63 9.23 -2.38
CA ALA A 36 -3.69 10.16 -1.77
C ALA A 36 -3.33 9.68 -0.37
N LEU A 37 -2.04 9.73 -0.04
CA LEU A 37 -1.51 9.44 1.28
C LEU A 37 -0.37 10.41 1.58
N CYS A 38 -0.55 11.24 2.60
CA CYS A 38 0.43 12.19 3.10
C CYS A 38 1.06 11.72 4.41
N ALA A 39 2.21 12.29 4.77
CA ALA A 39 2.91 11.92 6.01
C ALA A 39 2.12 12.23 7.29
N SER A 40 1.19 13.17 7.22
CA SER A 40 0.27 13.51 8.31
C SER A 40 -1.00 12.65 8.33
N ASP A 41 -1.21 11.82 7.31
CA ASP A 41 -2.36 10.94 7.24
C ASP A 41 -2.11 9.67 8.07
N GLY A 42 -3.12 8.79 8.12
CA GLY A 42 -2.97 7.46 8.71
C GLY A 42 -2.18 6.53 7.78
N THR A 43 -2.77 5.36 7.52
CA THR A 43 -2.13 4.32 6.70
C THR A 43 -3.04 3.90 5.56
N LEU A 44 -2.44 3.45 4.45
CA LEU A 44 -3.16 2.79 3.37
C LEU A 44 -2.87 1.29 3.36
N ALA A 45 -3.92 0.46 3.41
CA ALA A 45 -3.75 -0.99 3.26
C ALA A 45 -3.37 -1.34 1.81
N VAL A 46 -2.24 -2.03 1.63
CA VAL A 46 -1.74 -2.55 0.35
C VAL A 46 -1.68 -4.08 0.35
N PHE A 47 -2.04 -4.69 -0.77
CA PHE A 47 -2.29 -6.13 -0.88
C PHE A 47 -1.34 -6.83 -1.87
N GLY A 48 -0.08 -6.38 -1.95
CA GLY A 48 0.93 -6.94 -2.86
C GLY A 48 1.45 -5.91 -3.84
N GLN A 49 1.23 -6.14 -5.15
CA GLN A 49 1.62 -5.19 -6.19
C GLN A 49 1.07 -3.80 -5.85
N THR A 50 1.98 -2.85 -5.68
CA THR A 50 1.66 -1.51 -5.23
C THR A 50 2.30 -0.51 -6.15
N GLN A 51 1.48 0.39 -6.70
CA GLN A 51 1.92 1.53 -7.48
C GLN A 51 1.88 2.78 -6.60
N ILE A 52 2.99 3.50 -6.52
CA ILE A 52 3.13 4.74 -5.77
C ILE A 52 3.70 5.79 -6.70
N PHE A 53 2.94 6.85 -6.93
CA PHE A 53 3.41 8.05 -7.61
C PHE A 53 3.91 9.05 -6.57
N ALA A 54 5.16 9.47 -6.71
CA ALA A 54 5.87 10.33 -5.79
C ALA A 54 6.53 11.51 -6.51
N CYS A 55 7.31 12.30 -5.77
CA CYS A 55 7.93 13.53 -6.28
C CYS A 55 6.88 14.48 -6.87
N ILE A 56 5.81 14.73 -6.10
CA ILE A 56 4.67 15.52 -6.55
C ILE A 56 5.06 16.99 -6.67
N SER A 57 4.93 17.54 -7.88
CA SER A 57 5.06 18.97 -8.17
C SER A 57 3.71 19.57 -8.52
N GLN A 58 3.57 20.89 -8.37
CA GLN A 58 2.39 21.63 -8.76
C GLN A 58 2.77 22.72 -9.76
N GLU A 59 2.07 22.77 -10.89
CA GLU A 59 2.18 23.83 -11.89
C GLU A 59 0.80 24.45 -12.09
N GLY A 60 0.61 25.67 -11.60
CA GLY A 60 -0.70 26.32 -11.56
C GLY A 60 -1.70 25.51 -10.71
N SER A 61 -2.81 25.09 -11.31
CA SER A 61 -3.85 24.28 -10.64
C SER A 61 -3.68 22.78 -10.87
N GLN A 62 -2.61 22.34 -11.53
CA GLN A 62 -2.36 20.93 -11.86
C GLN A 62 -1.22 20.36 -11.03
N THR A 63 -1.36 19.10 -10.63
CA THR A 63 -0.34 18.33 -9.91
C THR A 63 0.22 17.23 -10.79
N PHE A 64 1.52 17.04 -10.71
CA PHE A 64 2.27 16.08 -11.52
C PHE A 64 3.13 15.19 -10.62
N ALA A 65 3.18 13.90 -10.94
CA ALA A 65 4.16 12.98 -10.38
C ALA A 65 5.38 12.89 -11.30
N ASN A 66 6.56 12.88 -10.70
CA ASN A 66 7.83 12.79 -11.42
C ASN A 66 8.61 11.51 -11.06
N CYS A 67 8.11 10.72 -10.12
CA CYS A 67 8.70 9.44 -9.72
C CYS A 67 7.60 8.37 -9.59
N GLU A 68 7.92 7.13 -9.95
CA GLU A 68 7.03 5.98 -9.77
C GLU A 68 7.77 4.84 -9.08
N PHE A 69 7.14 4.27 -8.05
CA PHE A 69 7.46 2.95 -7.52
C PHE A 69 6.35 2.00 -7.94
N ASN A 70 6.69 0.86 -8.54
CA ASN A 70 5.72 -0.13 -8.97
C ASN A 70 6.27 -1.55 -8.73
N GLN A 71 6.18 -2.00 -7.48
CA GLN A 71 6.68 -3.33 -7.06
C GLN A 71 5.75 -3.98 -6.03
N VAL A 72 6.02 -5.24 -5.71
CA VAL A 72 5.27 -6.01 -4.71
C VAL A 72 5.75 -5.63 -3.31
N ILE A 73 4.87 -5.03 -2.50
CA ILE A 73 5.07 -4.92 -1.06
C ILE A 73 4.55 -6.21 -0.41
N PRO A 74 5.38 -6.99 0.29
CA PRO A 74 4.92 -8.23 0.92
C PRO A 74 3.79 -7.96 1.91
N THR A 75 2.72 -8.74 1.83
CA THR A 75 1.48 -8.53 2.60
C THR A 75 1.55 -8.98 4.06
N ASN A 76 2.67 -9.55 4.47
CA ASN A 76 2.92 -10.07 5.81
C ASN A 76 3.85 -9.19 6.65
N TRP A 77 4.20 -7.99 6.16
CA TRP A 77 5.05 -7.06 6.90
C TRP A 77 4.32 -6.38 8.07
N GLY A 78 2.99 -6.35 8.05
CA GLY A 78 2.20 -5.55 8.99
C GLY A 78 2.25 -4.09 8.61
N ASP A 79 3.44 -3.47 8.64
CA ASP A 79 3.67 -2.07 8.28
C ASP A 79 4.84 -1.92 7.28
N ALA A 80 4.68 -1.00 6.34
CA ALA A 80 5.69 -0.55 5.38
C ALA A 80 5.79 0.97 5.38
N TYR A 81 6.95 1.52 5.08
CA TYR A 81 7.20 2.96 5.08
C TYR A 81 7.79 3.40 3.74
N PHE A 82 7.15 4.40 3.11
CA PHE A 82 7.73 5.16 2.02
C PHE A 82 8.59 6.27 2.60
N GLY A 83 9.92 6.10 2.50
CA GLY A 83 10.93 6.99 3.05
C GLY A 83 11.08 8.30 2.28
N ALA A 84 11.76 9.26 2.92
CA ALA A 84 12.08 10.55 2.30
C ALA A 84 13.12 10.44 1.15
N ASP A 85 13.80 9.30 1.07
CA ASP A 85 14.67 8.88 -0.03
C ASP A 85 13.89 8.28 -1.21
N ASN A 86 12.55 8.28 -1.13
CA ASN A 86 11.63 7.68 -2.09
C ASN A 86 11.78 6.16 -2.22
N CYS A 87 12.20 5.49 -1.14
CA CYS A 87 12.31 4.04 -1.08
C CYS A 87 11.29 3.43 -0.12
N VAL A 88 10.90 2.17 -0.35
CA VAL A 88 9.95 1.44 0.48
C VAL A 88 10.68 0.44 1.37
N TYR A 89 10.35 0.47 2.66
CA TYR A 89 10.96 -0.33 3.70
C TYR A 89 9.92 -1.09 4.52
N SER A 90 10.26 -2.27 5.02
CA SER A 90 9.48 -2.92 6.08
C SER A 90 9.67 -2.20 7.41
N ALA A 91 8.70 -2.32 8.32
CA ALA A 91 8.87 -1.91 9.71
C ALA A 91 9.94 -2.74 10.46
N GLY A 92 10.44 -2.20 11.58
CA GLY A 92 11.28 -2.91 12.54
C GLY A 92 12.70 -2.34 12.70
N SER A 93 13.48 -2.97 13.57
CA SER A 93 14.87 -2.53 13.88
C SER A 93 15.87 -2.83 12.76
N ASN A 94 15.53 -3.73 11.85
CA ASN A 94 16.34 -4.11 10.69
C ASN A 94 15.42 -4.07 9.45
N PRO A 95 15.08 -2.87 8.95
CA PRO A 95 14.13 -2.72 7.86
C PRO A 95 14.66 -3.35 6.56
N ILE A 96 13.79 -4.08 5.86
CA ILE A 96 14.08 -4.65 4.54
C ILE A 96 13.62 -3.63 3.50
N GLN A 97 14.54 -3.19 2.65
CA GLN A 97 14.21 -2.35 1.50
C GLN A 97 13.71 -3.22 0.35
N VAL A 98 12.52 -2.91 -0.18
CA VAL A 98 12.02 -3.61 -1.38
C VAL A 98 12.49 -2.94 -2.67
N GLY A 99 12.58 -1.61 -2.68
CA GLY A 99 13.01 -0.85 -3.84
C GLY A 99 12.78 0.64 -3.67
N CYS A 100 13.20 1.42 -4.66
CA CYS A 100 12.99 2.86 -4.72
C CYS A 100 12.17 3.25 -5.93
N SER A 101 11.45 4.37 -5.82
CA SER A 101 10.83 4.99 -6.98
C SER A 101 11.90 5.40 -7.98
N VAL A 102 11.57 5.28 -9.26
CA VAL A 102 12.42 5.72 -10.36
C VAL A 102 11.86 6.98 -10.99
N PRO A 103 12.70 7.87 -11.54
CA PRO A 103 12.22 9.02 -12.30
C PRO A 103 11.36 8.59 -13.48
N ILE A 104 10.28 9.32 -13.72
CA ILE A 104 9.40 9.18 -14.87
C ILE A 104 9.19 10.54 -15.54
N SER A 105 8.68 10.55 -16.77
CA SER A 105 8.15 11.77 -17.37
C SER A 105 6.99 12.29 -16.52
N ALA A 106 6.91 13.61 -16.33
CA ALA A 106 5.87 14.26 -15.55
C ALA A 106 4.48 13.77 -15.98
N MET A 107 3.75 13.17 -15.05
CA MET A 107 2.44 12.59 -15.30
C MET A 107 1.39 13.29 -14.44
N PRO A 108 0.26 13.76 -15.02
CA PRO A 108 -0.81 14.36 -14.23
C PRO A 108 -1.37 13.36 -13.20
N VAL A 109 -1.53 13.82 -11.96
CA VAL A 109 -2.13 13.04 -10.87
C VAL A 109 -3.15 13.88 -10.09
N PRO A 110 -4.09 13.25 -9.36
CA PRO A 110 -4.96 13.98 -8.43
C PRO A 110 -4.14 14.82 -7.44
N ASN A 111 -4.66 15.98 -7.05
CA ASN A 111 -4.00 16.81 -6.05
C ASN A 111 -4.10 16.13 -4.67
N PRO A 112 -2.97 15.75 -4.03
CA PRO A 112 -3.00 15.13 -2.71
C PRO A 112 -3.07 16.14 -1.56
N TYR A 113 -2.98 17.46 -1.85
CA TYR A 113 -3.00 18.55 -0.87
C TYR A 113 -4.36 19.24 -0.77
#